data_AF-A0A442JCU0-F1
#
_entry.id   AF-A0A442JCU0-F1
#
_cell.length_a   1.000
_cell.length_b   1.000
_cell.length_c   1.000
_cell.angle_alpha   90.00
_cell.angle_beta   90.00
_cell.angle_gamma   90.00
#
_symmetry.space_group_name_H-M   'P 1'
#
loop_
_entity.id
_entity.type
_entity.pdbx_description
1 polymer ?
#
loop_
_entity_poly.entity_id
_entity_poly.type
_entity_poly.pdbx_seq_one_letter_code
_entity_poly.pdbx_strand_id
1 'polypeptide(L)'
;PNAAAFNQAPVGTGAFKWAQRIAGDHIELVANADYAGEGPYLERLVFKYIPDMTVLYTQFKSGDIDLVDQAFITADHYEEASKLPDRAVMLERGASVESIYLNLEKPQFKDPAVRQALYAAIDRKAILEAIYYGVHAPTETFMPQNSYYYNPNLPAQEFNLERARQILDEAGWVPGADGIRVKDGVRLSFSNSTTSGNHLREQAQQFLQQTFAEIGVEMTISNLPAAVMWGDFWLKSQFDSAMVGVTYLIAADPDATNRLHTKAIVAKGGKGSNTGQYSNPEVDA
;
A
#
# COMPACT_ATOMS: atom_id res chain seq x y z
N PRO A 1 20.62 -9.86 2.06
CA PRO A 1 21.00 -9.06 0.87
C PRO A 1 21.52 -9.96 -0.27
N ASN A 2 20.98 -9.82 -1.48
CA ASN A 2 21.37 -10.63 -2.63
C ASN A 2 22.57 -9.97 -3.35
N ALA A 3 23.78 -10.38 -2.97
CA ALA A 3 25.05 -9.79 -3.40
C ALA A 3 25.63 -10.35 -4.71
N ALA A 4 24.81 -11.08 -5.49
CA ALA A 4 25.26 -11.62 -6.77
C ALA A 4 25.75 -10.50 -7.71
N ALA A 5 26.84 -10.75 -8.44
CA ALA A 5 27.45 -9.76 -9.36
C ALA A 5 26.43 -9.19 -10.36
N PHE A 6 25.52 -10.04 -10.87
CA PHE A 6 24.44 -9.63 -11.76
C PHE A 6 23.52 -8.55 -11.15
N ASN A 7 23.25 -8.59 -9.84
CA ASN A 7 22.39 -7.60 -9.19
C ASN A 7 23.07 -6.22 -9.00
N GLN A 8 24.38 -6.14 -9.20
CA GLN A 8 25.16 -4.90 -9.13
C GLN A 8 25.55 -4.36 -10.52
N ALA A 9 25.41 -5.19 -11.56
CA ALA A 9 25.66 -4.85 -12.96
C ALA A 9 24.79 -5.72 -13.88
N PRO A 10 23.45 -5.53 -13.87
CA PRO A 10 22.56 -6.34 -14.67
C PRO A 10 22.78 -6.08 -16.17
N VAL A 11 22.84 -7.17 -16.94
CA VAL A 11 22.90 -7.14 -18.40
C VAL A 11 21.55 -7.59 -18.95
N GLY A 12 20.97 -6.77 -19.82
CA GLY A 12 19.69 -7.05 -20.47
C GLY A 12 19.67 -6.48 -21.89
N THR A 13 18.56 -6.71 -22.60
CA THR A 13 18.37 -6.32 -24.00
C THR A 13 17.49 -5.07 -24.16
N GLY A 14 17.23 -4.36 -23.06
CA GLY A 14 16.35 -3.19 -23.04
C GLY A 14 16.94 -1.94 -23.72
N ALA A 15 16.10 -0.91 -23.84
CA ALA A 15 16.46 0.38 -24.43
C ALA A 15 17.50 1.17 -23.62
N PHE A 16 17.68 0.86 -22.33
CA PHE A 16 18.72 1.43 -21.47
C PHE A 16 19.58 0.32 -20.85
N LYS A 17 20.87 0.62 -20.68
CA LYS A 17 21.86 -0.23 -20.02
C LYS A 17 22.17 0.30 -18.63
N TRP A 18 22.51 -0.61 -17.73
CA TRP A 18 23.07 -0.26 -16.43
C TRP A 18 24.37 0.52 -16.59
N ALA A 19 24.47 1.69 -15.96
CA ALA A 19 25.73 2.41 -15.85
C ALA A 19 26.32 2.22 -14.45
N GLN A 20 25.63 2.70 -13.42
CA GLN A 20 26.11 2.61 -12.04
C GLN A 20 24.99 2.71 -11.01
N ARG A 21 25.32 2.36 -9.77
CA ARG A 21 24.51 2.65 -8.59
C ARG A 21 25.40 3.22 -7.50
N ILE A 22 25.01 4.40 -7.01
CA ILE A 22 25.57 4.99 -5.80
C ILE A 22 24.60 4.67 -4.66
N ALA A 23 25.04 3.83 -3.73
CA ALA A 23 24.19 3.35 -2.64
C ALA A 23 23.66 4.51 -1.80
N GLY A 24 22.33 4.56 -1.60
CA GLY A 24 21.67 5.62 -0.85
C GLY A 24 21.43 6.92 -1.63
N ASP A 25 21.89 7.02 -2.87
CA ASP A 25 21.78 8.24 -3.68
C ASP A 25 21.00 8.02 -4.99
N HIS A 26 21.55 7.28 -5.96
CA HIS A 26 20.87 7.06 -7.24
C HIS A 26 21.28 5.77 -7.98
N ILE A 27 20.44 5.37 -8.94
CA ILE A 27 20.80 4.47 -10.05
C ILE A 27 20.87 5.28 -11.33
N GLU A 28 21.90 5.04 -12.13
CA GLU A 28 22.07 5.63 -13.45
C GLU A 28 21.96 4.55 -14.53
N LEU A 29 21.14 4.83 -15.55
CA LEU A 29 21.05 4.05 -16.77
C LEU A 29 21.40 4.93 -17.96
N VAL A 30 22.06 4.37 -18.97
CA VAL A 30 22.44 5.06 -20.21
C VAL A 30 21.78 4.41 -21.41
N ALA A 31 21.52 5.19 -22.46
CA ALA A 31 20.90 4.69 -23.69
C ALA A 31 21.66 3.48 -24.26
N ASN A 32 20.92 2.49 -24.73
CA ASN A 32 21.48 1.33 -25.39
C ASN A 32 21.57 1.57 -26.91
N ALA A 33 22.74 1.96 -27.40
CA ALA A 33 22.98 2.14 -28.83
C ALA A 33 22.78 0.84 -29.66
N ASP A 34 22.88 -0.33 -29.01
CA ASP A 34 22.71 -1.65 -29.64
C ASP A 34 21.28 -2.21 -29.43
N TYR A 35 20.32 -1.36 -29.06
CA TYR A 35 18.94 -1.78 -28.88
C TYR A 35 18.34 -2.24 -30.22
N ALA A 36 17.64 -3.38 -30.21
CA ALA A 36 17.12 -3.99 -31.42
C ALA A 36 15.92 -3.23 -32.03
N GLY A 37 15.26 -2.36 -31.25
CA GLY A 37 14.17 -1.51 -31.70
C GLY A 37 14.61 -0.07 -31.98
N GLU A 38 13.64 0.83 -32.07
CA GLU A 38 13.94 2.27 -32.06
C GLU A 38 14.52 2.65 -30.68
N GLY A 39 15.77 3.12 -30.68
CA GLY A 39 16.47 3.52 -29.44
C GLY A 39 15.77 4.66 -28.71
N PRO A 40 16.06 4.87 -27.42
CA PRO A 40 15.42 5.93 -26.65
C PRO A 40 15.85 7.31 -27.15
N TYR A 41 14.95 8.29 -27.10
CA TYR A 41 15.26 9.70 -27.36
C TYR A 41 16.10 10.33 -26.24
N LEU A 42 16.12 9.72 -25.06
CA LEU A 42 16.88 10.17 -23.90
C LEU A 42 18.21 9.45 -23.83
N GLU A 43 19.28 10.19 -23.55
CA GLU A 43 20.64 9.63 -23.42
C GLU A 43 20.85 8.92 -22.08
N ARG A 44 20.14 9.36 -21.04
CA ARG A 44 20.37 8.94 -19.65
C ARG A 44 19.10 9.02 -18.79
N LEU A 45 18.96 8.07 -17.87
CA LEU A 45 17.98 8.10 -16.79
C LEU A 45 18.70 8.05 -15.44
N VAL A 46 18.28 8.90 -14.50
CA VAL A 46 18.79 8.93 -13.12
C VAL A 46 17.62 8.73 -12.17
N PHE A 47 17.61 7.60 -11.47
CA PHE A 47 16.62 7.28 -10.45
C PHE A 47 17.17 7.67 -9.08
N LYS A 48 16.75 8.81 -8.56
CA LYS A 48 17.17 9.32 -7.23
C LYS A 48 16.37 8.67 -6.11
N TYR A 49 17.02 8.37 -4.99
CA TYR A 49 16.37 7.87 -3.79
C TYR A 49 16.01 9.04 -2.86
N ILE A 50 14.73 9.38 -2.78
CA ILE A 50 14.24 10.48 -1.93
C ILE A 50 13.12 9.92 -1.06
N PRO A 51 13.43 9.48 0.18
CA PRO A 51 12.45 8.83 1.05
C PRO A 51 11.34 9.75 1.56
N ASP A 52 11.60 11.06 1.61
CA ASP A 52 10.65 12.06 2.09
C ASP A 52 9.86 12.66 0.92
N MET A 53 8.54 12.54 0.97
CA MET A 53 7.67 12.96 -0.13
C MET A 53 7.57 14.49 -0.28
N THR A 54 7.76 15.25 0.81
CA THR A 54 7.77 16.72 0.76
C THR A 54 9.05 17.22 0.07
N VAL A 55 10.20 16.61 0.39
CA VAL A 55 11.48 16.89 -0.27
C VAL A 55 11.43 16.50 -1.75
N LEU A 56 10.83 15.35 -2.07
CA LEU A 56 10.66 14.89 -3.45
C LEU A 56 9.83 15.90 -4.26
N TYR A 57 8.67 16.31 -3.74
CA TYR A 57 7.83 17.30 -4.40
C TYR A 57 8.54 18.65 -4.59
N THR A 58 9.31 19.10 -3.59
CA THR A 58 10.10 20.33 -3.70
C THR A 58 11.11 20.26 -4.84
N GLN A 59 11.78 19.12 -5.02
CA GLN A 59 12.74 18.90 -6.12
C GLN A 59 12.05 18.78 -7.48
N PHE A 60 10.85 18.21 -7.54
CA PHE A 60 10.04 18.21 -8.76
C PHE A 60 9.64 19.64 -9.17
N LYS A 61 9.22 20.44 -8.19
CA LYS A 61 8.84 21.85 -8.38
C LYS A 61 10.03 22.73 -8.80
N SER A 62 11.23 22.52 -8.27
CA SER A 62 12.44 23.26 -8.66
C SER A 62 12.98 22.84 -10.03
N GLY A 63 12.62 21.65 -10.50
CA GLY A 63 13.15 21.04 -11.71
C GLY A 63 14.42 20.21 -11.51
N ASP A 64 14.78 19.90 -10.26
CA ASP A 64 15.81 18.91 -9.95
C ASP A 64 15.34 17.46 -10.23
N ILE A 65 14.02 17.27 -10.38
CA ILE A 65 13.38 16.04 -10.86
C ILE A 65 12.48 16.38 -12.04
N ASP A 66 12.68 15.69 -13.16
CA ASP A 66 11.90 15.90 -14.38
C ASP A 66 10.58 15.10 -14.38
N LEU A 67 10.60 13.89 -13.80
CA LEU A 67 9.47 12.96 -13.81
C LEU A 67 9.30 12.31 -12.43
N VAL A 68 8.05 12.26 -11.99
CA VAL A 68 7.61 11.57 -10.77
C VAL A 68 6.50 10.59 -11.14
N ASP A 69 6.53 9.41 -10.54
CA ASP A 69 5.48 8.40 -10.74
C ASP A 69 4.22 8.74 -9.90
N GLN A 70 3.09 8.11 -10.26
CA GLN A 70 1.73 8.32 -9.74
C GLN A 70 1.64 8.41 -8.20
N ALA A 71 2.52 7.73 -7.49
CA ALA A 71 2.49 7.64 -6.04
C ALA A 71 3.34 8.72 -5.31
N PHE A 72 4.00 9.64 -6.01
CA PHE A 72 4.98 10.55 -5.40
C PHE A 72 4.60 12.03 -5.39
N ILE A 73 3.54 12.43 -6.10
CA ILE A 73 2.83 13.69 -5.82
C ILE A 73 1.67 13.35 -4.89
N THR A 74 1.76 13.80 -3.64
CA THR A 74 0.73 13.58 -2.63
C THR A 74 -0.49 14.45 -2.90
N ALA A 75 -1.65 14.02 -2.40
CA ALA A 75 -2.93 14.67 -2.68
C ALA A 75 -2.99 16.14 -2.24
N ASP A 76 -2.32 16.48 -1.13
CA ASP A 76 -2.15 17.84 -0.60
C ASP A 76 -1.31 18.75 -1.52
N HIS A 77 -0.50 18.18 -2.39
CA HIS A 77 0.32 18.90 -3.36
C HIS A 77 -0.29 18.94 -4.77
N TYR A 78 -1.31 18.12 -5.04
CA TYR A 78 -1.87 17.98 -6.39
C TYR A 78 -2.40 19.30 -6.98
N GLU A 79 -3.15 20.09 -6.19
CA GLU A 79 -3.72 21.35 -6.71
C GLU A 79 -2.64 22.32 -7.19
N GLU A 80 -1.57 22.47 -6.41
CA GLU A 80 -0.43 23.30 -6.79
C GLU A 80 0.33 22.68 -7.97
N ALA A 81 0.63 21.38 -7.91
CA ALA A 81 1.39 20.66 -8.93
C ALA A 81 0.73 20.76 -10.31
N SER A 82 -0.60 20.69 -10.37
CA SER A 82 -1.40 20.81 -11.61
C SER A 82 -1.31 22.16 -12.29
N LYS A 83 -0.82 23.19 -11.58
CA LYS A 83 -0.69 24.58 -12.06
C LYS A 83 0.76 24.97 -12.32
N LEU A 84 1.73 24.07 -12.12
CA LEU A 84 3.13 24.36 -12.34
C LEU A 84 3.40 24.65 -13.83
N PRO A 85 4.13 25.73 -14.15
CA PRO A 85 4.57 25.97 -15.52
C PRO A 85 5.53 24.87 -15.97
N ASP A 86 5.52 24.56 -17.26
CA ASP A 86 6.44 23.59 -17.89
C ASP A 86 6.40 22.17 -17.27
N ARG A 87 5.26 21.81 -16.66
CA ARG A 87 4.97 20.49 -16.10
C ARG A 87 3.59 20.03 -16.50
N ALA A 88 3.44 18.74 -16.75
CA ALA A 88 2.15 18.10 -16.98
C ALA A 88 1.86 17.16 -15.81
N VAL A 89 0.82 17.49 -15.04
CA VAL A 89 0.35 16.66 -13.92
C VAL A 89 -1.11 16.32 -14.18
N MET A 90 -1.43 15.04 -14.19
CA MET A 90 -2.76 14.52 -14.50
C MET A 90 -3.15 13.44 -13.49
N LEU A 91 -4.45 13.37 -13.18
CA LEU A 91 -5.00 12.27 -12.39
C LEU A 91 -5.37 11.13 -13.32
N GLU A 92 -4.82 9.96 -13.02
CA GLU A 92 -5.13 8.72 -13.70
C GLU A 92 -5.74 7.72 -12.73
N ARG A 93 -6.72 6.95 -13.23
CA ARG A 93 -7.35 5.88 -12.44
C ARG A 93 -6.42 4.67 -12.43
N GLY A 94 -5.75 4.44 -11.31
CA GLY A 94 -4.85 3.30 -11.11
C GLY A 94 -5.55 2.03 -10.64
N ALA A 95 -4.85 0.90 -10.76
CA ALA A 95 -5.28 -0.40 -10.24
C ALA A 95 -4.86 -0.68 -8.78
N SER A 96 -4.15 0.26 -8.16
CA SER A 96 -3.72 0.17 -6.77
C SER A 96 -4.85 0.64 -5.85
N VAL A 97 -5.14 -0.13 -4.81
CA VAL A 97 -6.06 0.25 -3.74
C VAL A 97 -5.30 0.50 -2.44
N GLU A 98 -5.43 1.71 -1.91
CA GLU A 98 -4.89 2.06 -0.60
C GLU A 98 -5.73 1.39 0.50
N SER A 99 -5.08 0.61 1.36
CA SER A 99 -5.75 -0.31 2.28
C SER A 99 -5.07 -0.35 3.65
N ILE A 100 -5.86 -0.63 4.70
CA ILE A 100 -5.33 -1.29 5.89
C ILE A 100 -5.25 -2.80 5.62
N TYR A 101 -4.05 -3.24 5.29
CA TYR A 101 -3.76 -4.62 4.93
C TYR A 101 -3.49 -5.46 6.18
N LEU A 102 -4.23 -6.56 6.36
CA LEU A 102 -4.18 -7.38 7.57
C LEU A 102 -3.45 -8.71 7.32
N ASN A 103 -2.65 -9.14 8.28
CA ASN A 103 -2.10 -10.49 8.31
C ASN A 103 -3.09 -11.44 8.99
N LEU A 104 -3.79 -12.25 8.20
CA LEU A 104 -4.89 -13.10 8.68
C LEU A 104 -4.44 -14.30 9.52
N GLU A 105 -3.13 -14.52 9.69
CA GLU A 105 -2.61 -15.48 10.67
C GLU A 105 -2.51 -14.92 12.09
N LYS A 106 -2.63 -13.60 12.28
CA LYS A 106 -2.61 -13.01 13.62
C LYS A 106 -3.89 -13.40 14.37
N PRO A 107 -3.82 -13.85 15.64
CA PRO A 107 -4.96 -14.39 16.37
C PRO A 107 -6.21 -13.49 16.34
N GLN A 108 -6.01 -12.18 16.53
CA GLN A 108 -7.06 -11.17 16.51
C GLN A 108 -7.75 -11.01 15.15
N PHE A 109 -7.05 -11.28 14.03
CA PHE A 109 -7.61 -11.12 12.68
C PHE A 109 -8.22 -12.40 12.11
N LYS A 110 -8.09 -13.54 12.81
CA LYS A 110 -8.77 -14.79 12.43
C LYS A 110 -10.29 -14.68 12.56
N ASP A 111 -10.75 -13.93 13.56
CA ASP A 111 -12.17 -13.66 13.77
C ASP A 111 -12.71 -12.68 12.70
N PRO A 112 -13.66 -13.09 11.83
CA PRO A 112 -14.25 -12.19 10.85
C PRO A 112 -14.95 -10.98 11.49
N ALA A 113 -15.48 -11.11 12.72
CA ALA A 113 -16.15 -10.01 13.41
C ALA A 113 -15.18 -8.85 13.68
N VAL A 114 -13.91 -9.14 14.00
CA VAL A 114 -12.88 -8.10 14.15
C VAL A 114 -12.69 -7.35 12.85
N ARG A 115 -12.55 -8.07 11.72
CA ARG A 115 -12.34 -7.42 10.40
C ARG A 115 -13.54 -6.56 10.00
N GLN A 116 -14.76 -7.04 10.26
CA GLN A 116 -16.00 -6.30 10.01
C GLN A 116 -16.13 -5.07 10.90
N ALA A 117 -15.78 -5.18 12.18
CA ALA A 117 -15.81 -4.05 13.11
C ALA A 117 -14.78 -2.97 12.74
N LEU A 118 -13.55 -3.38 12.39
CA LEU A 118 -12.55 -2.44 11.88
C LEU A 118 -13.05 -1.76 10.60
N TYR A 119 -13.65 -2.51 9.67
CA TYR A 119 -14.19 -1.95 8.45
C TYR A 119 -15.31 -0.93 8.69
N ALA A 120 -16.24 -1.22 9.61
CA ALA A 120 -17.30 -0.29 10.01
C ALA A 120 -16.77 0.94 10.76
N ALA A 121 -15.61 0.84 11.42
CA ALA A 121 -15.01 1.94 12.17
C ALA A 121 -14.11 2.87 11.34
N ILE A 122 -13.90 2.61 10.04
CA ILE A 122 -13.12 3.52 9.20
C ILE A 122 -14.03 4.62 8.66
N ASP A 123 -13.84 5.86 9.10
CA ASP A 123 -14.46 7.02 8.46
C ASP A 123 -13.73 7.37 7.16
N ARG A 124 -13.99 6.58 6.10
CA ARG A 124 -13.36 6.77 4.79
C ARG A 124 -13.64 8.15 4.22
N LYS A 125 -14.83 8.71 4.48
CA LYS A 125 -15.20 10.03 3.97
C LYS A 125 -14.33 11.10 4.64
N ALA A 126 -14.25 11.11 5.97
CA ALA A 126 -13.41 12.06 6.68
C ALA A 126 -11.93 11.94 6.31
N ILE A 127 -11.41 10.71 6.16
CA ILE A 127 -10.02 10.49 5.71
C ILE A 127 -9.80 11.05 4.30
N LEU A 128 -10.69 10.76 3.35
CA LEU A 128 -10.56 11.22 1.97
C LEU A 128 -10.65 12.75 1.86
N GLU A 129 -11.52 13.39 2.64
CA GLU A 129 -11.69 14.84 2.65
C GLU A 129 -10.53 15.54 3.37
N ALA A 130 -10.20 15.12 4.59
CA ALA A 130 -9.26 15.83 5.45
C ALA A 130 -7.78 15.54 5.16
N ILE A 131 -7.46 14.31 4.71
CA ILE A 131 -6.07 13.87 4.49
C ILE A 131 -5.75 13.80 3.00
N TYR A 132 -6.70 13.37 2.18
CA TYR A 132 -6.50 13.20 0.74
C TYR A 132 -7.18 14.27 -0.13
N TYR A 133 -7.67 15.36 0.47
CA TYR A 133 -8.12 16.58 -0.23
C TYR A 133 -9.15 16.30 -1.36
N GLY A 134 -9.93 15.22 -1.23
CA GLY A 134 -10.90 14.79 -2.24
C GLY A 134 -10.30 14.30 -3.58
N VAL A 135 -8.97 14.11 -3.66
CA VAL A 135 -8.28 13.67 -4.89
C VAL A 135 -8.59 12.21 -5.22
N HIS A 136 -8.76 11.38 -4.20
CA HIS A 136 -9.05 9.95 -4.37
C HIS A 136 -10.54 9.65 -4.20
N ALA A 137 -11.01 8.63 -4.94
CA ALA A 137 -12.37 8.12 -4.83
C ALA A 137 -12.42 6.88 -3.91
N PRO A 138 -13.51 6.69 -3.15
CA PRO A 138 -13.72 5.46 -2.39
C PRO A 138 -13.94 4.27 -3.34
N THR A 139 -13.61 3.06 -2.87
CA THR A 139 -13.87 1.82 -3.60
C THR A 139 -14.26 0.68 -2.65
N GLU A 140 -15.13 -0.21 -3.13
CA GLU A 140 -15.53 -1.47 -2.47
C GLU A 140 -14.85 -2.69 -3.10
N THR A 141 -13.97 -2.47 -4.07
CA THR A 141 -13.30 -3.52 -4.85
C THR A 141 -11.89 -3.13 -5.22
N PHE A 142 -11.05 -4.15 -5.43
CA PHE A 142 -9.72 -3.97 -6.03
C PHE A 142 -9.76 -3.86 -7.57
N MET A 143 -10.93 -4.05 -8.19
CA MET A 143 -11.07 -3.96 -9.63
C MET A 143 -11.08 -2.48 -10.08
N PRO A 144 -10.23 -2.07 -11.04
CA PRO A 144 -10.23 -0.71 -11.57
C PRO A 144 -11.61 -0.33 -12.14
N GLN A 145 -12.05 0.91 -11.92
CA GLN A 145 -13.36 1.39 -12.41
C GLN A 145 -13.51 1.40 -13.93
N ASN A 146 -12.40 1.43 -14.67
CA ASN A 146 -12.37 1.35 -16.14
C ASN A 146 -12.25 -0.10 -16.67
N SER A 147 -12.19 -1.10 -15.78
CA SER A 147 -12.16 -2.51 -16.18
C SER A 147 -13.53 -2.99 -16.65
N TYR A 148 -13.54 -3.87 -17.66
CA TYR A 148 -14.74 -4.57 -18.10
C TYR A 148 -15.38 -5.42 -16.97
N TYR A 149 -14.58 -5.87 -16.01
CA TYR A 149 -15.01 -6.72 -14.89
C TYR A 149 -15.41 -5.93 -13.63
N TYR A 150 -15.47 -4.60 -13.73
CA TYR A 150 -15.86 -3.75 -12.60
C TYR A 150 -17.34 -3.95 -12.23
N ASN A 151 -17.61 -4.22 -10.95
CA ASN A 151 -18.96 -4.27 -10.41
C ASN A 151 -19.23 -3.03 -9.54
N PRO A 152 -20.04 -2.06 -9.99
CA PRO A 152 -20.39 -0.87 -9.21
C PRO A 152 -21.43 -1.13 -8.11
N ASN A 153 -22.10 -2.29 -8.11
CA ASN A 153 -23.26 -2.57 -7.25
C ASN A 153 -22.89 -3.29 -5.94
N LEU A 154 -21.63 -3.18 -5.51
CA LEU A 154 -21.21 -3.72 -4.23
C LEU A 154 -21.77 -2.87 -3.07
N PRO A 155 -22.13 -3.49 -1.93
CA PRO A 155 -22.57 -2.74 -0.76
C PRO A 155 -21.51 -1.73 -0.35
N ALA A 156 -21.90 -0.46 -0.25
CA ALA A 156 -21.00 0.58 0.24
C ALA A 156 -20.78 0.38 1.74
N GLN A 157 -19.54 0.57 2.22
CA GLN A 157 -19.32 0.66 3.65
C GLN A 157 -19.88 1.95 4.22
N GLU A 158 -20.54 1.78 5.37
CA GLU A 158 -21.08 2.85 6.18
C GLU A 158 -20.24 2.97 7.46
N PHE A 159 -19.70 4.16 7.71
CA PHE A 159 -18.99 4.45 8.94
C PHE A 159 -19.96 4.46 10.11
N ASN A 160 -19.73 3.59 11.09
CA ASN A 160 -20.58 3.49 12.28
C ASN A 160 -19.83 2.83 13.45
N LEU A 161 -19.43 3.66 14.42
CA LEU A 161 -18.73 3.21 15.64
C LEU A 161 -19.62 2.38 16.57
N GLU A 162 -20.91 2.70 16.68
CA GLU A 162 -21.85 1.92 17.49
C GLU A 162 -22.00 0.51 16.94
N ARG A 163 -22.17 0.39 15.61
CA ARG A 163 -22.22 -0.91 14.94
C ARG A 163 -20.92 -1.68 15.09
N ALA A 164 -19.77 -1.02 14.99
CA ALA A 164 -18.47 -1.64 15.21
C ALA A 164 -18.34 -2.21 16.64
N ARG A 165 -18.75 -1.46 17.67
CA ARG A 165 -18.79 -1.95 19.06
C ARG A 165 -19.73 -3.14 19.21
N GLN A 166 -20.94 -3.05 18.65
CA GLN A 166 -21.92 -4.11 18.70
C GLN A 166 -21.41 -5.41 18.07
N ILE A 167 -20.77 -5.34 16.89
CA ILE A 167 -20.17 -6.51 16.23
C ILE A 167 -19.15 -7.20 17.15
N LEU A 168 -18.32 -6.41 17.83
CA LEU A 168 -17.32 -6.93 18.77
C LEU A 168 -17.98 -7.56 20.02
N ASP A 169 -18.97 -6.88 20.59
CA ASP A 169 -19.73 -7.36 21.76
C ASP A 169 -20.44 -8.70 21.45
N GLU A 170 -21.16 -8.77 20.32
CA GLU A 170 -21.85 -9.98 19.85
C GLU A 170 -20.90 -11.15 19.59
N ALA A 171 -19.67 -10.84 19.15
CA ALA A 171 -18.62 -11.83 18.93
C ALA A 171 -17.86 -12.22 20.22
N GLY A 172 -18.19 -11.63 21.37
CA GLY A 172 -17.58 -11.96 22.68
C GLY A 172 -16.26 -11.24 22.97
N TRP A 173 -15.93 -10.19 22.23
CA TRP A 173 -14.79 -9.32 22.53
C TRP A 173 -15.19 -8.29 23.57
N VAL A 174 -14.86 -8.52 24.84
CA VAL A 174 -15.30 -7.64 25.95
C VAL A 174 -14.17 -6.71 26.40
N PRO A 175 -14.44 -5.47 26.85
CA PRO A 175 -13.41 -4.58 27.38
C PRO A 175 -12.62 -5.23 28.53
N GLY A 176 -11.29 -5.20 28.43
CA GLY A 176 -10.38 -5.60 29.50
C GLY A 176 -10.21 -4.51 30.55
N ALA A 177 -9.34 -4.74 31.54
CA ALA A 177 -9.10 -3.81 32.65
C ALA A 177 -8.56 -2.43 32.21
N ASP A 178 -7.91 -2.36 31.05
CA ASP A 178 -7.40 -1.13 30.45
C ASP A 178 -8.27 -0.61 29.29
N GLY A 179 -9.49 -1.13 29.15
CA GLY A 179 -10.44 -0.73 28.12
C GLY A 179 -10.21 -1.37 26.76
N ILE A 180 -9.08 -2.06 26.53
CA ILE A 180 -8.83 -2.79 25.29
C ILE A 180 -9.51 -4.14 25.34
N ARG A 181 -10.24 -4.49 24.27
CA ARG A 181 -11.07 -5.70 24.23
C ARG A 181 -10.24 -6.98 24.26
N VAL A 182 -10.79 -8.02 24.87
CA VAL A 182 -10.18 -9.33 25.01
C VAL A 182 -11.22 -10.42 24.70
N LYS A 183 -10.78 -11.49 24.03
CA LYS A 183 -11.57 -12.71 23.80
C LYS A 183 -10.65 -13.91 23.88
N ASP A 184 -11.02 -14.92 24.67
CA ASP A 184 -10.27 -16.18 24.79
C ASP A 184 -8.76 -15.99 25.08
N GLY A 185 -8.42 -14.97 25.89
CA GLY A 185 -7.04 -14.61 26.22
C GLY A 185 -6.28 -13.84 25.13
N VAL A 186 -6.91 -13.59 23.97
CA VAL A 186 -6.37 -12.73 22.91
C VAL A 186 -6.79 -11.29 23.17
N ARG A 187 -5.81 -10.40 23.30
CA ARG A 187 -6.03 -8.95 23.36
C ARG A 187 -6.22 -8.40 21.94
N LEU A 188 -7.19 -7.50 21.75
CA LEU A 188 -7.49 -6.84 20.49
C LEU A 188 -6.50 -5.68 20.23
N SER A 189 -5.23 -6.05 20.10
CA SER A 189 -4.10 -5.14 19.94
C SER A 189 -3.22 -5.58 18.77
N PHE A 190 -2.74 -4.62 17.98
CA PHE A 190 -1.84 -4.90 16.85
C PHE A 190 -0.99 -3.69 16.47
N SER A 191 0.11 -3.95 15.77
CA SER A 191 0.91 -2.92 15.11
C SER A 191 0.42 -2.65 13.68
N ASN A 192 0.48 -1.38 13.26
CA ASN A 192 0.29 -0.95 11.89
C ASN A 192 1.57 -0.28 11.39
N SER A 193 1.98 -0.65 10.19
CA SER A 193 3.23 -0.21 9.57
C SER A 193 2.98 0.42 8.20
N THR A 194 3.81 1.38 7.82
CA THR A 194 3.91 1.86 6.45
C THR A 194 5.35 2.26 6.13
N THR A 195 5.58 2.75 4.92
CA THR A 195 6.87 3.34 4.54
C THR A 195 7.01 4.71 5.20
N SER A 196 8.05 4.88 6.04
CA SER A 196 8.40 6.16 6.66
C SER A 196 8.66 7.25 5.62
N GLY A 197 8.19 8.47 5.88
CA GLY A 197 8.33 9.62 4.97
C GLY A 197 7.15 9.81 4.04
N ASN A 198 6.13 8.94 4.12
CA ASN A 198 4.82 9.16 3.51
C ASN A 198 3.88 9.80 4.54
N HIS A 199 3.90 11.13 4.58
CA HIS A 199 3.19 11.91 5.61
C HIS A 199 1.68 11.71 5.58
N LEU A 200 1.06 11.49 4.42
CA LEU A 200 -0.39 11.25 4.34
C LEU A 200 -0.78 9.90 4.95
N ARG A 201 -0.01 8.83 4.71
CA ARG A 201 -0.24 7.54 5.38
C ARG A 201 -0.01 7.65 6.88
N GLU A 202 1.03 8.36 7.30
CA GLU A 202 1.31 8.60 8.73
C GLU A 202 0.15 9.32 9.44
N GLN A 203 -0.43 10.34 8.81
CA GLN A 203 -1.62 11.03 9.31
C GLN A 203 -2.85 10.11 9.35
N ALA A 204 -3.07 9.31 8.30
CA ALA A 204 -4.19 8.39 8.25
C ALA A 204 -4.07 7.27 9.31
N GLN A 205 -2.86 6.79 9.59
CA GLN A 205 -2.61 5.87 10.70
C GLN A 205 -2.97 6.49 12.05
N GLN A 206 -2.63 7.76 12.29
CA GLN A 206 -3.00 8.46 13.53
C GLN A 206 -4.52 8.60 13.68
N PHE A 207 -5.22 8.95 12.60
CA PHE A 207 -6.68 9.02 12.57
C PHE A 207 -7.32 7.66 12.89
N LEU A 208 -6.85 6.60 12.23
CA LEU A 208 -7.31 5.23 12.46
C LEU A 208 -7.00 4.76 13.89
N GLN A 209 -5.84 5.11 14.43
CA GLN A 209 -5.46 4.78 15.81
C GLN A 209 -6.45 5.36 16.82
N GLN A 210 -6.82 6.63 16.66
CA GLN A 210 -7.82 7.28 17.50
C GLN A 210 -9.18 6.61 17.36
N THR A 211 -9.64 6.40 16.13
CA THR A 211 -10.97 5.85 15.85
C THR A 211 -11.11 4.40 16.33
N PHE A 212 -10.07 3.59 16.20
CA PHE A 212 -10.04 2.22 16.72
C PHE A 212 -10.01 2.16 18.26
N ALA A 213 -9.32 3.10 18.91
CA ALA A 213 -9.33 3.19 20.38
C ALA A 213 -10.76 3.41 20.92
N GLU A 214 -11.60 4.18 20.22
CA GLU A 214 -13.00 4.41 20.61
C GLU A 214 -13.87 3.15 20.64
N ILE A 215 -13.48 2.11 19.91
CA ILE A 215 -14.16 0.82 19.91
C ILE A 215 -13.42 -0.24 20.74
N GLY A 216 -12.42 0.16 21.53
CA GLY A 216 -11.64 -0.74 22.39
C GLY A 216 -10.61 -1.59 21.63
N VAL A 217 -10.15 -1.12 20.47
CA VAL A 217 -9.06 -1.73 19.70
C VAL A 217 -7.79 -0.91 19.89
N GLU A 218 -6.68 -1.56 20.24
CA GLU A 218 -5.37 -0.91 20.32
C GLU A 218 -4.62 -1.08 18.99
N MET A 219 -4.35 0.03 18.30
CA MET A 219 -3.45 0.05 17.14
C MET A 219 -2.21 0.86 17.48
N THR A 220 -1.03 0.25 17.41
CA THR A 220 0.25 0.97 17.56
C THR A 220 0.88 1.24 16.19
N ILE A 221 1.63 2.33 16.04
CA ILE A 221 2.26 2.71 14.75
C ILE A 221 3.74 2.34 14.80
N SER A 222 4.21 1.61 13.79
CA SER A 222 5.61 1.17 13.66
C SER A 222 6.04 1.24 12.19
N ASN A 223 6.39 2.44 11.74
CA ASN A 223 6.75 2.70 10.35
C ASN A 223 8.21 2.39 10.07
N LEU A 224 8.49 1.96 8.85
CA LEU A 224 9.77 1.39 8.48
C LEU A 224 10.32 2.07 7.22
N PRO A 225 11.66 2.20 7.08
CA PRO A 225 12.27 2.58 5.82
C PRO A 225 11.88 1.61 4.70
N ALA A 226 11.71 2.11 3.47
CA ALA A 226 11.24 1.31 2.33
C ALA A 226 12.04 0.00 2.12
N ALA A 227 13.37 0.05 2.29
CA ALA A 227 14.24 -1.11 2.15
C ALA A 227 13.96 -2.22 3.18
N VAL A 228 13.47 -1.86 4.38
CA VAL A 228 13.05 -2.82 5.41
C VAL A 228 11.63 -3.28 5.12
N MET A 229 10.71 -2.32 4.89
CA MET A 229 9.29 -2.59 4.62
C MET A 229 9.13 -3.63 3.52
N TRP A 230 9.73 -3.42 2.35
CA TRP A 230 9.52 -4.25 1.16
C TRP A 230 10.46 -5.46 1.06
N GLY A 231 11.31 -5.69 2.07
CA GLY A 231 12.14 -6.89 2.19
C GLY A 231 11.37 -8.06 2.79
N ASP A 232 12.05 -8.84 3.65
CA ASP A 232 11.43 -9.99 4.34
C ASP A 232 10.24 -9.58 5.22
N PHE A 233 10.22 -8.34 5.73
CA PHE A 233 9.11 -7.85 6.55
C PHE A 233 7.76 -8.00 5.83
N TRP A 234 7.66 -7.49 4.60
CA TRP A 234 6.48 -7.66 3.75
C TRP A 234 6.41 -9.06 3.13
N LEU A 235 7.50 -9.51 2.49
CA LEU A 235 7.50 -10.75 1.69
C LEU A 235 7.28 -12.02 2.53
N LYS A 236 7.61 -11.99 3.82
CA LYS A 236 7.42 -13.10 4.77
C LYS A 236 6.31 -12.83 5.79
N SER A 237 5.43 -11.84 5.53
CA SER A 237 4.25 -11.58 6.37
C SER A 237 4.61 -11.33 7.85
N GLN A 238 5.68 -10.58 8.14
CA GLN A 238 6.13 -10.33 9.51
C GLN A 238 5.32 -9.22 10.22
N PHE A 239 4.56 -8.43 9.47
CA PHE A 239 3.65 -7.41 10.00
C PHE A 239 2.40 -8.01 10.67
N ASP A 240 1.76 -7.24 11.58
CA ASP A 240 0.38 -7.51 11.99
C ASP A 240 -0.60 -6.89 11.00
N SER A 241 -0.44 -5.58 10.78
CA SER A 241 -1.14 -4.84 9.73
C SER A 241 -0.21 -3.81 9.08
N ALA A 242 -0.60 -3.34 7.90
CA ALA A 242 0.12 -2.30 7.17
C ALA A 242 -0.82 -1.35 6.44
N MET A 243 -0.50 -0.06 6.38
CA MET A 243 -1.16 0.88 5.48
C MET A 243 -0.38 0.96 4.17
N VAL A 244 -0.96 0.42 3.10
CA VAL A 244 -0.26 0.24 1.82
C VAL A 244 -1.23 0.27 0.63
N GLY A 245 -0.71 0.71 -0.51
CA GLY A 245 -1.33 0.54 -1.82
C GLY A 245 -1.06 -0.86 -2.37
N VAL A 246 -2.11 -1.56 -2.80
CA VAL A 246 -2.05 -2.94 -3.25
C VAL A 246 -2.73 -3.09 -4.61
N THR A 247 -1.97 -3.47 -5.63
CA THR A 247 -2.52 -3.90 -6.93
C THR A 247 -2.80 -5.39 -6.90
N TYR A 248 -4.06 -5.81 -6.96
CA TYR A 248 -4.42 -7.23 -6.83
C TYR A 248 -4.25 -8.04 -8.11
N LEU A 249 -4.39 -7.35 -9.25
CA LEU A 249 -4.43 -7.95 -10.58
C LEU A 249 -3.04 -8.25 -11.13
N ILE A 250 -2.97 -9.26 -12.00
CA ILE A 250 -1.81 -9.52 -12.86
C ILE A 250 -2.03 -8.78 -14.17
N ALA A 251 -1.26 -7.71 -14.38
CA ALA A 251 -1.40 -6.82 -15.53
C ALA A 251 -2.86 -6.31 -15.69
N ALA A 252 -3.41 -6.38 -16.91
CA ALA A 252 -4.78 -5.97 -17.20
C ALA A 252 -5.81 -7.09 -17.00
N ASP A 253 -5.37 -8.32 -16.71
CA ASP A 253 -6.25 -9.47 -16.57
C ASP A 253 -6.93 -9.44 -15.19
N PRO A 254 -8.20 -9.88 -15.08
CA PRO A 254 -8.91 -9.99 -13.81
C PRO A 254 -8.39 -11.18 -12.95
N ASP A 255 -7.09 -11.47 -13.00
CA ASP A 255 -6.45 -12.55 -12.29
C ASP A 255 -5.84 -12.03 -10.97
N ALA A 256 -6.42 -12.44 -9.85
CA ALA A 256 -5.94 -12.13 -8.50
C ALA A 256 -5.22 -13.31 -7.83
N THR A 257 -4.92 -14.40 -8.55
CA THR A 257 -4.32 -15.64 -8.02
C THR A 257 -3.01 -15.35 -7.29
N ASN A 258 -2.18 -14.47 -7.83
CA ASN A 258 -0.91 -14.08 -7.22
C ASN A 258 -1.06 -13.41 -5.84
N ARG A 259 -2.26 -12.93 -5.47
CA ARG A 259 -2.52 -12.19 -4.22
C ARG A 259 -3.52 -12.86 -3.30
N LEU A 260 -4.41 -13.71 -3.82
CA LEU A 260 -5.47 -14.35 -3.03
C LEU A 260 -5.36 -15.87 -2.93
N HIS A 261 -4.69 -16.55 -3.86
CA HIS A 261 -4.63 -18.00 -3.81
C HIS A 261 -3.71 -18.49 -2.67
N THR A 262 -4.07 -19.56 -1.96
CA THR A 262 -3.29 -20.07 -0.81
C THR A 262 -1.86 -20.47 -1.18
N LYS A 263 -1.65 -21.04 -2.38
CA LYS A 263 -0.30 -21.36 -2.91
C LYS A 263 0.57 -20.14 -3.21
N ALA A 264 0.02 -18.91 -3.16
CA ALA A 264 0.77 -17.68 -3.33
C ALA A 264 1.33 -17.13 -2.01
N ILE A 265 1.14 -17.82 -0.87
CA ILE A 265 1.63 -17.41 0.44
C ILE A 265 3.11 -17.78 0.60
N VAL A 266 3.99 -16.80 0.43
CA VAL A 266 5.45 -16.99 0.50
C VAL A 266 5.93 -17.39 1.92
N ALA A 267 5.25 -16.92 2.96
CA ALA A 267 5.53 -17.30 4.35
C ALA A 267 5.31 -18.81 4.60
N LYS A 268 4.48 -19.47 3.78
CA LYS A 268 4.16 -20.90 3.86
C LYS A 268 4.83 -21.73 2.75
N GLY A 269 5.89 -21.19 2.14
CA GLY A 269 6.64 -21.86 1.06
C GLY A 269 5.99 -21.75 -0.33
N GLY A 270 4.91 -20.98 -0.46
CA GLY A 270 4.27 -20.68 -1.73
C GLY A 270 5.09 -19.73 -2.61
N LYS A 271 4.57 -19.48 -3.82
CA LYS A 271 5.16 -18.55 -4.79
C LYS A 271 4.10 -17.53 -5.19
N GLY A 272 4.34 -16.27 -4.85
CA GLY A 272 3.48 -15.18 -5.24
C GLY A 272 3.60 -14.00 -4.29
N SER A 273 2.49 -13.33 -4.02
CA SER A 273 2.45 -12.10 -3.22
C SER A 273 1.24 -12.04 -2.28
N ASN A 274 0.67 -13.19 -1.91
CA ASN A 274 -0.36 -13.27 -0.86
C ASN A 274 0.30 -13.09 0.52
N THR A 275 0.73 -11.87 0.81
CA THR A 275 1.43 -11.50 2.05
C THR A 275 0.46 -11.32 3.21
N GLY A 276 -0.84 -11.15 2.95
CA GLY A 276 -1.88 -11.13 3.98
C GLY A 276 -2.21 -12.52 4.53
N GLN A 277 -1.64 -13.57 3.93
CA GLN A 277 -1.87 -14.97 4.27
C GLN A 277 -3.35 -15.38 4.19
N TYR A 278 -4.11 -14.78 3.28
CA TYR A 278 -5.50 -15.16 3.01
C TYR A 278 -5.57 -16.59 2.47
N SER A 279 -6.53 -17.37 2.98
CA SER A 279 -6.77 -18.74 2.53
C SER A 279 -8.26 -19.03 2.61
N ASN A 280 -8.84 -19.40 1.47
CA ASN A 280 -10.23 -19.81 1.36
C ASN A 280 -10.35 -20.85 0.23
N PRO A 281 -10.71 -22.11 0.54
CA PRO A 281 -10.84 -23.16 -0.46
C PRO A 281 -11.84 -22.86 -1.59
N GLU A 282 -12.88 -22.06 -1.32
CA GLU A 282 -13.85 -21.66 -2.35
C GLU A 282 -13.28 -20.64 -3.33
N VAL A 283 -12.32 -19.81 -2.88
CA VAL A 283 -11.61 -18.86 -3.76
C VAL A 283 -10.46 -19.54 -4.50
N ASP A 284 -9.88 -20.60 -3.92
CA ASP A 284 -8.82 -21.39 -4.55
C ASP A 284 -9.34 -22.33 -5.66
N ALA A 285 -10.61 -22.74 -5.60
CA ALA A 285 -11.23 -23.71 -6.51
C ALA A 285 -11.68 -23.10 -7.84
#